data_AF-A0A7S7TUV0-F1
#
_entry.id   AF-A0A7S7TUV0-F1
#
_cell.length_a   1.000
_cell.length_b   1.000
_cell.length_c   1.000
_cell.angle_alpha   90.00
_cell.angle_beta   90.00
_cell.angle_gamma   90.00
#
_symmetry.space_group_name_H-M   'P 1'
#
loop_
_entity.id
_entity.type
_entity.pdbx_description
1 polymer ?
#
loop_
_entity_poly.entity_id
_entity_poly.type
_entity_poly.pdbx_seq_one_letter_code
_entity_poly.pdbx_strand_id
1 'polypeptide(L)'
;MIREIAEQTDLLALDATIEAARAGDSGRRFAIVADEVKNLGEQTARHIEGIMNKIASIQHATVTSVESVKHISQMATRSQEATAEIAVAVERQSATARQIRANVTEAERTT
;
A
#
# COMPACT_ATOMS: atom_id res chain seq x y z
N MET A 1 -1.89 21.81 -7.92
CA MET A 1 -3.32 22.19 -8.01
C MET A 1 -3.94 22.61 -6.67
N ILE A 2 -4.29 21.70 -5.74
CA ILE A 2 -5.01 22.13 -4.52
C ILE A 2 -4.15 23.04 -3.61
N ARG A 3 -2.84 22.75 -3.47
CA ARG A 3 -1.92 23.64 -2.73
C ARG A 3 -1.79 25.02 -3.37
N GLU A 4 -1.74 25.07 -4.71
CA GLU A 4 -1.70 26.33 -5.46
C GLU A 4 -2.97 27.16 -5.26
N ILE A 5 -4.15 26.52 -5.18
CA ILE A 5 -5.42 27.22 -4.88
C ILE A 5 -5.40 27.81 -3.47
N ALA A 6 -4.85 27.09 -2.49
CA ALA A 6 -4.72 27.60 -1.12
C ALA A 6 -3.74 28.80 -1.06
N GLU A 7 -2.59 28.70 -1.73
CA GLU A 7 -1.61 29.80 -1.84
C GLU A 7 -2.22 31.04 -2.56
N GLN A 8 -2.97 30.84 -3.64
CA GLN A 8 -3.68 31.93 -4.33
C GLN A 8 -4.78 32.56 -3.47
N THR A 9 -5.50 31.75 -2.67
CA THR A 9 -6.54 32.24 -1.76
C THR A 9 -5.93 33.08 -0.63
N ASP A 10 -4.78 32.68 -0.10
CA ASP A 10 -4.04 33.46 0.90
C ASP A 10 -3.55 34.81 0.33
N LEU A 11 -3.03 34.81 -0.91
CA LEU A 11 -2.65 36.02 -1.63
C LEU A 11 -3.83 36.97 -1.87
N LEU A 12 -4.99 36.43 -2.30
CA LEU A 12 -6.23 37.18 -2.47
C LEU A 12 -6.75 37.76 -1.16
N ALA A 13 -6.66 37.02 -0.07
CA ALA A 13 -7.05 37.49 1.26
C ALA A 13 -6.12 38.61 1.74
N LEU A 14 -4.82 38.51 1.49
CA LEU A 14 -3.84 39.55 1.80
C LEU A 14 -4.14 40.85 1.04
N ASP A 15 -4.41 40.78 -0.26
CA ASP A 15 -4.79 41.94 -1.07
C ASP A 15 -6.07 42.60 -0.54
N ALA A 16 -7.06 41.80 -0.11
CA ALA A 16 -8.28 42.30 0.50
C ALA A 16 -8.03 42.99 1.87
N THR A 17 -7.10 42.46 2.69
CA THR A 17 -6.70 43.08 3.95
C THR A 17 -5.99 44.42 3.72
N ILE A 18 -5.13 44.52 2.70
CA ILE A 18 -4.46 45.77 2.31
C ILE A 18 -5.48 46.83 1.90
N GLU A 19 -6.44 46.46 1.05
CA GLU A 19 -7.42 47.42 0.55
C GLU A 19 -8.45 47.82 1.62
N ALA A 20 -8.77 46.93 2.55
CA ALA A 20 -9.57 47.24 3.73
C ALA A 20 -8.86 48.24 4.66
N ALA A 21 -7.54 48.11 4.85
CA ALA A 21 -6.75 49.08 5.62
C ALA A 21 -6.72 50.46 4.93
N ARG A 22 -6.67 50.47 3.59
CA ARG A 22 -6.69 51.70 2.78
C ARG A 22 -8.03 52.45 2.85
N ALA A 23 -9.14 51.73 3.01
CA ALA A 23 -10.48 52.28 3.16
C ALA A 23 -10.80 52.84 4.56
N GLY A 24 -9.90 52.69 5.53
CA GLY A 24 -10.05 53.22 6.88
C GLY A 24 -11.29 52.66 7.61
N ASP A 25 -12.09 53.52 8.23
CA ASP A 25 -13.25 53.12 9.04
C ASP A 25 -14.32 52.36 8.24
N SER A 26 -14.47 52.67 6.95
CA SER A 26 -15.40 52.01 6.03
C SER A 26 -14.95 50.57 5.69
N GLY A 27 -13.66 50.26 5.84
CA GLY A 27 -13.05 48.97 5.50
C GLY A 27 -13.08 47.92 6.61
N ARG A 28 -13.43 48.28 7.86
CA ARG A 28 -13.35 47.36 9.02
C ARG A 28 -14.09 46.03 8.83
N ARG A 29 -15.27 46.04 8.22
CA ARG A 29 -16.02 44.80 7.95
C ARG A 29 -15.38 43.96 6.85
N PHE A 30 -14.75 44.59 5.87
CA PHE A 30 -13.99 43.87 4.84
C PHE A 30 -12.69 43.27 5.39
N ALA A 31 -12.03 43.95 6.33
CA ALA A 31 -10.85 43.41 7.02
C ALA A 31 -11.18 42.12 7.78
N ILE A 32 -12.33 42.07 8.48
CA ILE A 32 -12.78 40.85 9.19
C ILE A 32 -13.04 39.70 8.21
N VAL A 33 -13.67 39.98 7.07
CA VAL A 33 -13.93 38.95 6.06
C VAL A 33 -12.63 38.45 5.42
N ALA A 34 -11.67 39.33 5.16
CA ALA A 34 -10.37 38.97 4.62
C ALA A 34 -9.58 38.04 5.59
N ASP A 35 -9.56 38.37 6.88
CA ASP A 35 -8.94 37.53 7.91
C ASP A 35 -9.63 36.16 8.04
N GLU A 36 -10.97 36.10 7.96
CA GLU A 36 -11.70 34.83 8.00
C GLU A 36 -11.41 33.95 6.77
N VAL A 37 -11.36 34.55 5.57
CA VAL A 37 -10.98 33.85 4.33
C VAL A 37 -9.56 33.30 4.42
N LYS A 38 -8.63 34.08 4.97
CA LYS A 38 -7.25 33.64 5.20
C LYS A 38 -7.20 32.44 6.15
N ASN A 39 -7.88 32.53 7.30
CA ASN A 39 -7.92 31.44 8.28
C ASN A 39 -8.54 30.16 7.68
N LEU A 40 -9.61 30.30 6.89
CA LEU A 40 -10.25 29.17 6.22
C LEU A 40 -9.34 28.54 5.16
N GLY A 41 -8.57 29.34 4.42
CA GLY A 41 -7.54 28.90 3.48
C GLY A 41 -6.43 28.10 4.17
N GLU A 42 -5.91 28.60 5.28
CA GLU A 42 -4.90 27.91 6.09
C GLU A 42 -5.42 26.57 6.67
N GLN A 43 -6.65 26.56 7.20
CA GLN A 43 -7.29 25.33 7.69
C GLN A 43 -7.45 24.30 6.57
N THR A 44 -7.90 24.75 5.39
CA THR A 44 -8.03 23.91 4.21
C THR A 44 -6.68 23.30 3.84
N ALA A 45 -5.62 24.11 3.74
CA ALA A 45 -4.27 23.67 3.42
C ALA A 45 -3.76 22.58 4.39
N ARG A 46 -3.97 22.76 5.70
CA ARG A 46 -3.62 21.76 6.72
C ARG A 46 -4.38 20.44 6.54
N HIS A 47 -5.68 20.51 6.25
CA HIS A 47 -6.47 19.31 5.99
C HIS A 47 -6.02 18.57 4.74
N ILE A 48 -5.67 19.30 3.69
CA ILE A 48 -5.13 18.73 2.45
C ILE A 48 -3.81 18.03 2.71
N GLU A 49 -2.90 18.64 3.48
CA GLU A 49 -1.64 17.99 3.89
C GLU A 49 -1.91 16.68 4.65
N GLY A 50 -2.86 16.69 5.58
CA GLY A 50 -3.29 15.48 6.29
C GLY A 50 -3.86 14.39 5.36
N ILE A 51 -4.63 14.78 4.34
CA ILE A 51 -5.15 13.85 3.31
C ILE A 51 -4.00 13.29 2.47
N MET A 52 -3.04 14.12 2.06
CA MET A 52 -1.88 13.68 1.30
C MET A 52 -1.04 12.65 2.08
N ASN A 53 -0.83 12.89 3.37
CA ASN A 53 -0.13 11.94 4.25
C ASN A 53 -0.89 10.62 4.38
N LYS A 54 -2.23 10.67 4.50
CA LYS A 54 -3.07 9.46 4.50
C LYS A 54 -2.98 8.70 3.18
N ILE A 55 -3.02 9.38 2.04
CA ILE A 55 -2.87 8.77 0.72
C ILE A 55 -1.50 8.10 0.59
N ALA A 56 -0.42 8.76 1.00
CA ALA A 56 0.92 8.18 0.98
C ALA A 56 1.01 6.91 1.84
N SER A 57 0.39 6.92 3.03
CA SER A 57 0.30 5.75 3.90
C SER A 57 -0.50 4.59 3.26
N ILE A 58 -1.65 4.89 2.64
CA ILE A 58 -2.47 3.90 1.92
C ILE A 58 -1.69 3.30 0.74
N GLN A 59 -0.97 4.13 -0.03
CA GLN A 59 -0.14 3.68 -1.13
C GLN A 59 0.97 2.74 -0.64
N HIS A 60 1.67 3.12 0.43
CA HIS A 60 2.69 2.27 1.05
C HIS A 60 2.10 0.93 1.51
N ALA A 61 0.99 0.94 2.25
CA ALA A 61 0.32 -0.27 2.71
C ALA A 61 -0.11 -1.18 1.54
N THR A 62 -0.53 -0.58 0.42
CA THR A 62 -0.90 -1.32 -0.80
C THR A 62 0.31 -2.00 -1.41
N VAL A 63 1.45 -1.30 -1.52
CA VAL A 63 2.71 -1.89 -2.02
C VAL A 63 3.15 -3.07 -1.15
N THR A 64 3.17 -2.89 0.18
CA THR A 64 3.52 -3.97 1.11
C THR A 64 2.56 -5.16 1.00
N SER A 65 1.28 -4.91 0.77
CA SER A 65 0.28 -5.98 0.57
C SER A 65 0.55 -6.77 -0.71
N VAL A 66 0.86 -6.09 -1.81
CA VAL A 66 1.22 -6.75 -3.09
C VAL A 66 2.49 -7.58 -2.94
N GLU A 67 3.51 -7.06 -2.25
CA GLU A 67 4.73 -7.82 -1.97
C GLU A 67 4.46 -9.08 -1.14
N SER A 68 3.62 -8.96 -0.10
CA SER A 68 3.22 -10.09 0.72
C SER A 68 2.50 -11.18 -0.09
N VAL A 69 1.59 -10.78 -0.98
CA VAL A 69 0.91 -11.71 -1.90
C VAL A 69 1.92 -12.40 -2.82
N LYS A 70 2.90 -11.66 -3.37
CA LYS A 70 3.96 -12.25 -4.21
C LYS A 70 4.78 -13.31 -3.45
N HIS A 71 5.12 -13.05 -2.19
CA HIS A 71 5.81 -14.01 -1.35
C HIS A 71 4.98 -15.27 -1.09
N ILE A 72 3.67 -15.12 -0.84
CA ILE A 72 2.75 -16.25 -0.67
C ILE A 72 2.68 -17.09 -1.96
N SER A 73 2.57 -16.46 -3.12
CA SER A 73 2.57 -17.17 -4.41
C SER A 73 3.85 -17.97 -4.63
N GLN A 74 5.02 -17.40 -4.32
CA GLN A 74 6.30 -18.10 -4.41
C GLN A 74 6.40 -19.29 -3.46
N MET A 75 5.82 -19.17 -2.26
CA MET A 75 5.79 -20.27 -1.29
C MET A 75 4.86 -21.39 -1.75
N ALA A 76 3.71 -21.04 -2.35
CA ALA A 76 2.79 -22.01 -2.94
C ALA A 76 3.45 -22.80 -4.08
N THR A 77 4.20 -22.13 -4.98
CA THR A 77 4.96 -22.81 -6.05
C THR A 77 5.98 -23.78 -5.47
N ARG A 78 6.79 -23.36 -4.48
CA ARG A 78 7.75 -24.23 -3.81
C ARG A 78 7.10 -25.44 -3.13
N SER A 79 5.91 -25.25 -2.55
CA SER A 79 5.15 -26.36 -1.96
C SER A 79 4.67 -27.36 -3.02
N GLN A 80 4.30 -26.90 -4.21
CA GLN A 80 3.91 -27.77 -5.33
C GLN A 80 5.11 -28.58 -5.83
N GLU A 81 6.27 -27.94 -5.99
CA GLU A 81 7.52 -28.61 -6.37
C GLU A 81 7.91 -29.71 -5.39
N ALA A 82 7.92 -29.40 -4.09
CA ALA A 82 8.21 -30.37 -3.04
C ALA A 82 7.22 -31.56 -3.04
N THR A 83 5.93 -31.28 -3.28
CA THR A 83 4.91 -32.34 -3.39
C THR A 83 5.16 -33.25 -4.59
N ALA A 84 5.57 -32.68 -5.73
CA ALA A 84 5.91 -33.46 -6.92
C ALA A 84 7.16 -34.34 -6.69
N GLU A 85 8.19 -33.82 -6.02
CA GLU A 85 9.38 -34.58 -5.63
C GLU A 85 9.03 -35.74 -4.69
N ILE A 86 8.18 -35.50 -3.69
CA ILE A 86 7.69 -36.53 -2.78
C ILE A 86 6.94 -37.62 -3.55
N ALA A 87 6.07 -37.25 -4.49
CA ALA A 87 5.33 -38.23 -5.30
C ALA A 87 6.30 -39.12 -6.12
N VAL A 88 7.34 -38.54 -6.71
CA VAL A 88 8.38 -39.29 -7.43
C VAL A 88 9.14 -40.22 -6.48
N ALA A 89 9.50 -39.75 -5.28
CA ALA A 89 10.20 -40.55 -4.28
C ALA A 89 9.34 -41.75 -3.80
N VAL A 90 8.04 -41.53 -3.59
CA VAL A 90 7.09 -42.58 -3.19
C VAL A 90 6.94 -43.65 -4.28
N GLU A 91 6.90 -43.27 -5.55
CA GLU A 91 6.85 -44.25 -6.65
C GLU A 91 8.14 -45.08 -6.71
N ARG A 92 9.31 -44.44 -6.54
CA ARG A 92 10.60 -45.14 -6.47
C ARG A 92 10.68 -46.11 -5.29
N GLN A 93 10.22 -45.70 -4.11
CA GLN A 93 10.14 -46.57 -2.94
C GLN A 93 9.22 -47.76 -3.19
N SER A 94 8.06 -47.55 -3.82
CA SER A 94 7.11 -48.60 -4.17
C SER A 94 7.71 -49.62 -5.14
N ALA A 95 8.42 -49.15 -6.17
CA ALA A 95 9.14 -50.00 -7.11
C ALA A 95 10.24 -50.82 -6.42
N THR A 96 11.03 -50.19 -5.54
CA THR A 96 12.08 -50.85 -4.76
C THR A 96 11.50 -51.93 -3.83
N ALA A 97 10.39 -51.64 -3.16
CA ALA A 97 9.70 -52.61 -2.31
C ALA A 97 9.19 -53.82 -3.11
N ARG A 98 8.69 -53.60 -4.34
CA ARG A 98 8.31 -54.70 -5.25
C ARG A 98 9.51 -55.56 -5.65
N GLN A 99 10.65 -54.95 -5.97
CA GLN A 99 11.89 -55.68 -6.27
C GLN A 99 12.39 -56.49 -5.08
N ILE A 100 12.38 -55.91 -3.87
CA ILE A 100 12.78 -56.61 -2.65
C ILE A 100 11.90 -57.86 -2.44
N ARG A 101 10.57 -57.71 -2.56
CA ARG A 101 9.65 -58.85 -2.42
C ARG A 101 9.95 -59.94 -3.45
N ALA A 102 10.16 -59.57 -4.72
CA ALA A 102 10.48 -60.53 -5.77
C ALA A 102 11.79 -61.28 -5.47
N ASN A 103 12.84 -60.58 -5.04
CA ASN A 103 14.12 -61.18 -4.69
C ASN A 103 14.01 -62.13 -3.49
N VAL A 104 13.20 -61.80 -2.48
CA VAL A 104 12.95 -62.69 -1.33
C VAL A 104 12.24 -63.97 -1.77
N THR A 105 11.17 -63.86 -2.57
CA THR A 105 10.45 -65.03 -3.08
C THR A 105 11.32 -65.92 -3.96
N GLU A 106 12.25 -65.35 -4.74
CA GLU A 106 13.21 -66.12 -5.54
C GLU A 106 14.25 -66.83 -4.66
N ALA A 107 14.75 -66.16 -3.62
CA ALA A 107 15.68 -66.76 -2.66
C ALA A 107 15.05 -67.96 -1.93
N GLU A 108 13.79 -67.83 -1.47
CA GLU A 108 13.04 -68.91 -0.84
C GLU A 108 12.82 -70.12 -1.78
N ARG A 109 12.85 -69.91 -3.10
CA ARG A 109 12.67 -70.97 -4.10
C ARG A 109 13.96 -71.72 -4.42
N THR A 110 15.11 -71.13 -4.12
CA THR A 110 16.44 -71.63 -4.52
C THR A 110 17.24 -72.27 -3.37
N THR A 111 16.81 -72.06 -2.11
CA THR A 111 17.25 -72.82 -0.92
C THR A 111 16.33 -73.97 -0.59
#